data_AF-A0A7S3URB9-F1
#
_entry.id   AF-A0A7S3URB9-F1
#
_cell.length_a   1.000
_cell.length_b   1.000
_cell.length_c   1.000
_cell.angle_alpha   90.00
_cell.angle_beta   90.00
_cell.angle_gamma   90.00
#
_symmetry.space_group_name_H-M   'P 1'
#
loop_
_entity.id
_entity.type
_entity.pdbx_description
1 polymer ?
#
loop_
_entity_poly.entity_id
_entity_poly.type
_entity_poly.pdbx_seq_one_letter_code
_entity_poly.pdbx_strand_id
1 'polypeptide(L)'
;TRSHFGSRLCLAMTHLLHDTNKTQDACSAQWLLMWTTAAYAPATASAEEQHHLRTFFENLENRCVSPGWDYQSAVKEMPPTTESRRSLLLWMANLENKFRASADLPLLRNTRFKTLSERWRFDDGYL
;
A
#
# COMPACT_ATOMS: atom_id res chain seq x y z
N THR A 1 15.17 -36.46 7.40
CA THR A 1 14.61 -35.87 6.17
C THR A 1 13.89 -34.57 6.52
N ARG A 2 14.63 -33.47 6.68
CA ARG A 2 14.05 -32.12 6.88
C ARG A 2 13.74 -31.56 5.50
N SER A 3 12.47 -31.56 5.10
CA SER A 3 12.06 -30.94 3.86
C SER A 3 11.96 -29.42 4.03
N HIS A 4 12.55 -28.72 3.08
CA HIS A 4 12.49 -27.29 2.89
C HIS A 4 11.03 -26.84 2.72
N PHE A 5 10.44 -26.25 3.76
CA PHE A 5 9.17 -25.51 3.70
C PHE A 5 9.32 -24.08 4.25
N GLY A 6 10.54 -23.54 4.20
CA GLY A 6 10.81 -22.12 4.43
C GLY A 6 11.02 -21.42 3.09
N SER A 7 10.50 -20.20 2.94
CA SER A 7 10.73 -19.30 1.79
C SER A 7 9.72 -19.35 0.63
N ARG A 8 8.42 -19.40 0.93
CA ARG A 8 7.36 -18.84 0.06
C ARG A 8 6.50 -17.79 0.78
N LEU A 9 6.94 -17.34 1.94
CA LEU A 9 6.36 -16.20 2.65
C LEU A 9 6.69 -14.95 1.85
N CYS A 10 5.71 -14.42 1.12
CA CYS A 10 5.67 -13.08 0.52
C CYS A 10 7.04 -12.39 0.35
N LEU A 11 7.85 -12.85 -0.60
CA LEU A 11 8.93 -12.03 -1.17
C LEU A 11 8.39 -10.73 -1.80
N ALA A 12 7.07 -10.65 -2.01
CA ALA A 12 6.31 -9.56 -2.61
C ALA A 12 6.46 -8.19 -1.95
N MET A 13 6.97 -8.09 -0.71
CA MET A 13 6.98 -6.82 0.03
C MET A 13 8.36 -6.27 0.38
N THR A 14 9.37 -6.72 -0.36
CA THR A 14 10.66 -6.02 -0.40
C THR A 14 10.66 -4.76 -1.25
N HIS A 15 9.57 -4.34 -1.92
CA HIS A 15 9.56 -3.11 -2.77
C HIS A 15 9.71 -1.79 -2.00
N LEU A 16 9.52 -1.79 -0.69
CA LEU A 16 9.87 -0.67 0.19
C LEU A 16 11.23 -0.84 0.87
N LEU A 17 11.82 -2.04 0.81
CA LEU A 17 13.18 -2.33 1.28
C LEU A 17 14.21 -2.24 0.13
N HIS A 18 13.78 -2.38 -1.12
CA HIS A 18 14.56 -2.21 -2.34
C HIS A 18 13.96 -1.04 -3.13
N ASP A 19 14.80 -0.10 -3.54
CA ASP A 19 14.45 1.08 -4.36
C ASP A 19 14.03 0.71 -5.81
N THR A 20 13.12 -0.25 -5.97
CA THR A 20 12.66 -0.74 -7.28
C THR A 20 11.14 -0.88 -7.33
N ASN A 21 10.55 -0.46 -8.44
CA ASN A 21 9.10 -0.62 -8.75
C ASN A 21 8.80 -1.91 -9.54
N LYS A 22 9.70 -2.90 -9.54
CA LYS A 22 9.55 -4.13 -10.34
C LYS A 22 8.65 -5.15 -9.64
N THR A 23 7.39 -5.27 -10.03
CA THR A 23 6.47 -6.26 -9.44
C THR A 23 6.86 -7.70 -9.78
N GLN A 24 6.69 -8.64 -8.86
CA GLN A 24 6.98 -10.07 -9.06
C GLN A 24 5.72 -10.93 -9.21
N ASP A 25 4.62 -10.50 -8.62
CA ASP A 25 3.35 -11.21 -8.55
C ASP A 25 2.16 -10.23 -8.45
N ALA A 26 0.95 -10.76 -8.46
CA ALA A 26 -0.27 -9.95 -8.38
C ALA A 26 -0.36 -9.14 -7.08
N CYS A 27 0.21 -9.64 -5.97
CA CYS A 27 0.17 -8.95 -4.69
C CYS A 27 1.08 -7.72 -4.69
N SER A 28 2.35 -7.88 -5.09
CA SER A 28 3.29 -6.77 -5.26
C SER A 28 2.80 -5.75 -6.30
N ALA A 29 2.11 -6.20 -7.35
CA ALA A 29 1.45 -5.31 -8.31
C ALA A 29 0.28 -4.52 -7.72
N GLN A 30 -0.56 -5.14 -6.90
CA GLN A 30 -1.64 -4.46 -6.20
C GLN A 30 -1.09 -3.35 -5.28
N TRP A 31 -0.06 -3.65 -4.50
CA TRP A 31 0.58 -2.65 -3.63
C TRP A 31 1.17 -1.49 -4.44
N LEU A 32 1.87 -1.78 -5.54
CA LEU A 32 2.40 -0.74 -6.43
C LEU A 32 1.27 0.17 -6.93
N LEU A 33 0.19 -0.39 -7.47
CA LEU A 33 -0.97 0.36 -7.94
C LEU A 33 -1.51 1.28 -6.83
N MET A 34 -1.80 0.71 -5.65
CA MET A 34 -2.33 1.46 -4.51
C MET A 34 -1.43 2.63 -4.09
N TRP A 35 -0.13 2.38 -3.96
CA TRP A 35 0.84 3.41 -3.58
C TRP A 35 0.95 4.51 -4.62
N THR A 36 1.00 4.16 -5.91
CA THR A 36 1.02 5.15 -6.99
C THR A 36 -0.27 5.98 -7.02
N THR A 37 -1.44 5.36 -6.90
CA THR A 37 -2.72 6.09 -6.83
C THR A 37 -2.72 7.07 -5.65
N ALA A 38 -2.27 6.65 -4.48
CA ALA A 38 -2.19 7.52 -3.31
C ALA A 38 -1.20 8.68 -3.51
N ALA A 39 -0.04 8.42 -4.13
CA ALA A 39 1.01 9.42 -4.35
C ALA A 39 0.65 10.48 -5.40
N TYR A 40 -0.24 10.15 -6.33
CA TYR A 40 -0.75 11.06 -7.36
C TYR A 40 -2.14 11.62 -7.05
N ALA A 41 -2.71 11.33 -5.87
CA ALA A 41 -3.93 11.96 -5.41
C ALA A 41 -3.77 13.50 -5.27
N PRO A 42 -4.88 14.27 -5.33
CA PRO A 42 -4.85 15.71 -5.14
C PRO A 42 -4.23 16.13 -3.80
N ALA A 43 -3.50 17.24 -3.79
CA ALA A 43 -2.98 17.80 -2.54
C ALA A 43 -4.11 18.13 -1.54
N THR A 44 -5.26 18.54 -2.06
CA THR A 44 -6.52 18.70 -1.34
C THR A 44 -7.62 18.23 -2.28
N ALA A 45 -8.38 17.21 -1.88
CA ALA A 45 -9.38 16.58 -2.75
C ALA A 45 -10.77 17.23 -2.55
N SER A 46 -11.46 17.49 -3.65
CA SER A 46 -12.89 17.84 -3.67
C SER A 46 -13.75 16.67 -3.16
N ALA A 47 -15.02 16.93 -2.87
CA ALA A 47 -15.94 15.88 -2.41
C ALA A 47 -16.11 14.73 -3.42
N GLU A 48 -16.10 15.04 -4.71
CA GLU A 48 -16.18 14.06 -5.80
C GLU A 48 -14.90 13.21 -5.87
N GLU A 49 -13.73 13.85 -5.83
CA GLU A 49 -12.44 13.13 -5.81
C GLU A 49 -12.30 12.25 -4.57
N GLN A 50 -12.73 12.75 -3.40
CA GLN A 50 -12.78 11.97 -2.16
C GLN A 50 -13.66 10.73 -2.30
N HIS A 51 -14.82 10.87 -2.95
CA HIS A 51 -15.72 9.76 -3.23
C HIS A 51 -15.07 8.73 -4.16
N HIS A 52 -14.46 9.17 -5.27
CA HIS A 52 -13.79 8.28 -6.21
C HIS A 52 -12.60 7.54 -5.57
N LEU A 53 -11.76 8.24 -4.80
CA LEU A 53 -10.66 7.62 -4.06
C LEU A 53 -11.17 6.57 -3.07
N ARG A 54 -12.22 6.91 -2.31
CA ARG A 54 -12.82 5.99 -1.34
C ARG A 54 -13.35 4.74 -2.03
N THR A 55 -14.14 4.90 -3.09
CA THR A 55 -14.66 3.81 -3.91
C THR A 55 -13.54 2.94 -4.48
N PHE A 56 -12.46 3.54 -5.00
CA PHE A 56 -11.33 2.79 -5.53
C PHE A 56 -10.70 1.88 -4.46
N PHE A 57 -10.35 2.41 -3.28
CA PHE A 57 -9.69 1.62 -2.25
C PHE A 57 -10.62 0.60 -1.58
N GLU A 58 -11.88 0.93 -1.36
CA GLU A 58 -12.85 0.01 -0.73
C GLU A 58 -13.22 -1.17 -1.63
N ASN A 59 -13.24 -0.97 -2.96
CA ASN A 59 -13.68 -2.00 -3.90
C ASN A 59 -12.53 -2.75 -4.60
N LEU A 60 -11.28 -2.49 -4.21
CA LEU A 60 -10.14 -3.17 -4.80
C LEU A 60 -10.14 -4.67 -4.42
N GLU A 61 -10.08 -5.55 -5.41
CA GLU A 61 -10.04 -6.98 -5.16
C GLU A 61 -8.79 -7.40 -4.37
N ASN A 62 -8.96 -8.30 -3.40
CA ASN A 62 -7.84 -8.81 -2.62
C ASN A 62 -7.00 -9.81 -3.43
N ARG A 63 -5.82 -9.38 -3.88
CA ARG A 63 -4.80 -10.22 -4.54
C ARG A 63 -3.61 -10.56 -3.62
N CYS A 64 -3.60 -10.03 -2.40
CA CYS A 64 -2.59 -10.27 -1.36
C CYS A 64 -3.18 -11.11 -0.23
N VAL A 65 -3.14 -12.44 -0.35
CA VAL A 65 -3.65 -13.33 0.70
C VAL A 65 -2.50 -13.82 1.59
N SER A 66 -2.61 -13.58 2.89
CA SER A 66 -1.72 -14.13 3.92
C SER A 66 -2.58 -14.68 5.06
N PRO A 67 -2.18 -15.75 5.77
CA PRO A 67 -2.86 -16.17 6.98
C PRO A 67 -2.98 -14.99 7.96
N GLY A 68 -4.19 -14.69 8.42
CA GLY A 68 -4.46 -13.56 9.33
C GLY A 68 -4.56 -12.19 8.64
N TRP A 69 -4.46 -12.12 7.31
CA TRP A 69 -4.71 -10.90 6.55
C TRP A 69 -5.83 -11.08 5.54
N ASP A 70 -6.78 -10.15 5.58
CA ASP A 70 -7.73 -9.93 4.52
C ASP A 70 -7.85 -8.43 4.25
N TYR A 71 -7.55 -8.02 3.02
CA TYR A 71 -7.57 -6.62 2.61
C TYR A 71 -8.94 -5.98 2.83
N GLN A 72 -10.00 -6.68 2.47
CA GLN A 72 -11.36 -6.17 2.54
C GLN A 72 -11.80 -5.94 3.99
N SER A 73 -11.47 -6.87 4.89
CA SER A 73 -11.68 -6.70 6.32
C SER A 73 -10.83 -5.56 6.89
N ALA A 74 -9.57 -5.44 6.48
CA ALA A 74 -8.68 -4.38 6.95
C ALA A 74 -9.14 -2.98 6.54
N VAL A 75 -9.63 -2.81 5.31
CA VAL A 75 -10.17 -1.54 4.82
C VAL A 75 -11.50 -1.19 5.50
N LYS A 76 -12.33 -2.17 5.84
CA LYS A 76 -13.55 -1.92 6.63
C LYS A 76 -13.23 -1.45 8.06
N GLU A 77 -12.23 -2.04 8.70
CA GLU A 77 -11.79 -1.65 10.05
C GLU A 77 -11.10 -0.28 10.05
N MET A 78 -10.31 0.00 9.00
CA MET A 78 -9.56 1.23 8.84
C MET A 78 -9.86 1.84 7.45
N PRO A 79 -10.99 2.55 7.31
CA PRO A 79 -11.39 3.13 6.03
C PRO A 79 -10.39 4.19 5.53
N PRO A 80 -10.29 4.39 4.20
CA PRO A 80 -9.34 5.33 3.61
C PRO A 80 -9.65 6.77 4.01
N THR A 81 -8.59 7.52 4.33
CA THR A 81 -8.64 8.97 4.59
C THR A 81 -8.31 9.70 3.29
N THR A 82 -9.32 10.24 2.62
CA THR A 82 -9.23 10.69 1.22
C THR A 82 -9.18 12.20 1.04
N GLU A 83 -9.18 12.97 2.14
CA GLU A 83 -9.26 14.43 2.14
C GLU A 83 -8.05 15.10 1.45
N SER A 84 -6.90 14.43 1.48
CA SER A 84 -5.66 14.91 0.90
C SER A 84 -4.74 13.75 0.54
N ARG A 85 -3.85 13.97 -0.43
CA ARG A 85 -2.72 13.08 -0.70
C ARG A 85 -1.94 12.73 0.57
N ARG A 86 -1.76 13.70 1.48
CA ARG A 86 -1.05 13.48 2.73
C ARG A 86 -1.78 12.47 3.62
N SER A 87 -3.07 12.66 3.86
CA SER A 87 -3.84 11.74 4.71
C SER A 87 -3.88 10.35 4.09
N LEU A 88 -4.08 10.27 2.77
CA LEU A 88 -4.16 9.01 2.04
C LEU A 88 -2.83 8.22 2.05
N LEU A 89 -1.68 8.88 1.85
CA LEU A 89 -0.37 8.22 1.93
C LEU A 89 -0.05 7.72 3.35
N LEU A 90 -0.47 8.46 4.38
CA LEU A 90 -0.29 8.02 5.77
C LEU A 90 -1.19 6.83 6.09
N TRP A 91 -2.43 6.83 5.60
CA TRP A 91 -3.32 5.68 5.69
C TRP A 91 -2.75 4.45 4.99
N MET A 92 -2.21 4.62 3.78
CA MET A 92 -1.51 3.55 3.03
C MET A 92 -0.38 2.93 3.85
N ALA A 93 0.44 3.76 4.49
CA ALA A 93 1.54 3.29 5.33
C ALA A 93 1.04 2.46 6.53
N ASN A 94 -0.06 2.88 7.15
CA ASN A 94 -0.67 2.15 8.26
C ASN A 94 -1.29 0.83 7.79
N LEU A 95 -1.95 0.83 6.63
CA LEU A 95 -2.56 -0.36 6.05
C LEU A 95 -1.50 -1.42 5.71
N GLU A 96 -0.42 -1.00 5.07
CA GLU A 96 0.70 -1.89 4.78
C GLU A 96 1.35 -2.39 6.08
N ASN A 97 1.55 -1.53 7.08
CA ASN A 97 2.10 -1.97 8.37
C ASN A 97 1.20 -3.02 9.06
N LYS A 98 -0.12 -2.92 8.94
CA LYS A 98 -1.06 -3.94 9.44
C LYS A 98 -0.87 -5.27 8.70
N PHE A 99 -0.70 -5.26 7.38
CA PHE A 99 -0.33 -6.45 6.62
C PHE A 99 1.01 -7.02 7.10
N ARG A 100 2.04 -6.17 7.21
CA ARG A 100 3.40 -6.58 7.60
C ARG A 100 3.40 -7.25 8.97
N ALA A 101 2.70 -6.68 9.93
CA ALA A 101 2.54 -7.26 11.26
C ALA A 101 1.89 -8.66 11.20
N SER A 102 0.82 -8.82 10.40
CA SER A 102 0.14 -10.13 10.26
C SER A 102 1.01 -11.20 9.57
N ALA A 103 1.97 -10.77 8.76
CA ALA A 103 2.88 -11.65 8.01
C ALA A 103 4.27 -11.80 8.68
N ASP A 104 4.43 -11.32 9.92
CA ASP A 104 5.71 -11.29 10.65
C ASP A 104 6.86 -10.62 9.86
N LEU A 105 6.50 -9.58 9.10
CA LEU A 105 7.45 -8.78 8.33
C LEU A 105 7.85 -7.52 9.11
N PRO A 106 9.10 -7.04 8.98
CA PRO A 106 9.54 -5.80 9.63
C PRO A 106 8.68 -4.61 9.20
N LEU A 107 8.18 -3.80 10.13
CA LEU A 107 7.37 -2.62 9.79
C LEU A 107 8.14 -1.59 8.96
N LEU A 108 7.40 -0.75 8.23
CA LEU A 108 7.94 0.41 7.53
C LEU A 108 8.53 1.39 8.55
N ARG A 109 9.83 1.65 8.46
CA ARG A 109 10.55 2.52 9.40
C ARG A 109 10.31 4.00 9.16
N ASN A 110 10.00 4.41 7.93
CA ASN A 110 9.89 5.81 7.55
C ASN A 110 8.53 6.09 6.89
N THR A 111 7.52 6.31 7.73
CA THR A 111 6.15 6.65 7.34
C THR A 111 5.91 8.16 7.30
N ARG A 112 6.98 8.98 7.27
CA ARG A 112 6.85 10.43 7.14
C ARG A 112 6.40 10.77 5.73
N PHE A 113 5.43 11.68 5.62
CA PHE A 113 4.87 12.13 4.34
C PHE A 113 5.93 12.50 3.30
N LYS A 114 6.99 13.24 3.70
CA LYS A 114 8.06 13.64 2.79
C LYS A 114 8.74 12.43 2.16
N THR A 115 9.17 11.46 2.97
CA THR A 115 9.79 10.22 2.50
C THR A 115 8.85 9.41 1.61
N LEU A 116 7.59 9.26 2.01
CA LEU A 116 6.59 8.53 1.22
C LEU A 116 6.37 9.21 -0.13
N SER A 117 6.33 10.54 -0.16
CA SER A 117 6.19 11.32 -1.39
C SER A 117 7.41 11.13 -2.29
N GLU A 118 8.63 11.27 -1.76
CA GLU A 118 9.88 11.07 -2.52
C GLU A 118 10.02 9.65 -3.09
N ARG A 119 9.51 8.63 -2.38
CA ARG A 119 9.55 7.23 -2.84
C ARG A 119 8.57 6.95 -3.96
N TRP A 120 7.36 7.51 -3.90
CA TRP A 120 6.22 7.07 -4.71
C TRP A 120 5.77 8.08 -5.76
N ARG A 121 6.21 9.33 -5.65
CA ARG A 121 5.92 10.39 -6.62
C ARG A 121 7.23 10.88 -7.21
N PHE A 122 7.31 10.87 -8.53
CA PHE A 122 8.41 11.51 -9.24
C PHE A 122 8.13 12.99 -9.42
N ASP A 123 9.18 13.81 -9.34
CA ASP A 123 9.14 15.25 -9.62
C ASP A 123 9.29 15.49 -11.14
N ASP A 124 8.54 14.72 -11.93
CA ASP A 124 8.64 14.67 -13.40
C ASP A 124 7.64 15.61 -14.10
N GLY A 125 6.92 16.44 -13.34
CA GLY A 125 5.93 17.36 -13.88
C GLY A 125 4.67 16.68 -14.40
N TYR A 126 4.52 15.36 -14.27
CA TYR A 126 3.25 14.67 -14.54
C TYR A 126 2.34 14.72 -13.31
N LEU A 127 1.80 15.92 -13.07
CA LEU A 127 0.38 16.19 -12.79
C LEU A 127 0.10 17.59 -13.36
#